data_AF-A0A3D2XH04-F1
#
_entry.id   AF-A0A3D2XH04-F1
#
_cell.length_a   1.000
_cell.length_b   1.000
_cell.length_c   1.000
_cell.angle_alpha   90.00
_cell.angle_beta   90.00
_cell.angle_gamma   90.00
#
_symmetry.space_group_name_H-M   'P 1'
#
loop_
_entity.id
_entity.type
_entity.pdbx_description
1 polymer ?
#
loop_
_entity_poly.entity_id
_entity_poly.type
_entity_poly.pdbx_seq_one_letter_code
_entity_poly.pdbx_strand_id
1 'polypeptide(L)' 'MEQQPNNQLNIEISEEMAEGEYANLAIITHSNAEFVIDFVNVMPGTPKS' A
#
# COMPACT_ATOMS: atom_id res chain seq x y z
N MET A 1 8.75 29.91 -21.82
CA MET A 1 8.70 28.88 -20.78
C MET A 1 7.37 28.20 -20.92
N GLU A 2 7.34 27.02 -21.54
CA GLU A 2 6.13 26.21 -21.67
C GLU A 2 5.77 25.70 -20.27
N GLN A 3 4.63 26.14 -19.76
CA GLN A 3 4.08 25.62 -18.51
C GLN A 3 3.64 24.18 -18.79
N GLN A 4 4.36 23.20 -18.24
CA GLN A 4 3.89 21.81 -18.27
C GLN A 4 2.48 21.79 -17.68
N PRO A 5 1.48 21.23 -18.38
CA PRO A 5 0.15 21.12 -17.83
C PRO A 5 0.27 20.26 -16.57
N ASN A 6 0.01 20.88 -15.42
CA ASN A 6 0.01 20.20 -14.14
C ASN A 6 -1.14 19.20 -14.20
N ASN A 7 -0.83 17.95 -14.56
CA ASN A 7 -1.79 16.90 -14.80
C ASN A 7 -2.33 16.47 -13.44
N GLN A 8 -3.27 17.27 -12.93
CA GLN A 8 -3.83 17.12 -11.59
C GLN A 8 -4.59 15.80 -11.57
N LEU A 9 -3.99 14.81 -10.90
CA LEU A 9 -4.57 13.49 -10.78
C LEU A 9 -5.69 13.59 -9.73
N ASN A 10 -6.92 13.77 -10.20
CA ASN A 10 -8.10 13.68 -9.34
C ASN A 10 -8.38 12.21 -9.07
N ILE A 11 -8.03 11.76 -7.86
CA ILE A 11 -8.34 10.41 -7.39
C ILE A 11 -9.56 10.50 -6.49
N GLU A 12 -10.67 9.93 -6.94
CA GLU A 12 -11.86 9.71 -6.12
C GLU A 12 -11.79 8.30 -5.53
N ILE A 13 -11.89 8.20 -4.21
CA ILE A 13 -12.00 6.93 -3.48
C ILE A 13 -13.25 6.95 -2.60
N SER A 14 -13.82 5.78 -2.34
CA SER A 14 -14.89 5.67 -1.36
C SER A 14 -14.39 6.00 0.04
N GLU A 15 -15.30 6.42 0.92
CA GLU A 15 -15.00 6.68 2.33
C GLU A 15 -14.37 5.45 3.00
N GLU A 16 -14.89 4.24 2.70
CA GLU A 16 -14.34 2.96 3.16
C GLU A 16 -12.87 2.76 2.77
N MET A 17 -12.47 3.09 1.53
CA MET A 17 -11.05 2.99 1.14
C MET A 17 -10.19 4.06 1.80
N ALA A 18 -10.77 5.22 2.15
CA ALA A 18 -10.07 6.29 2.85
C ALA A 18 -9.80 5.95 4.32
N GLU A 19 -10.64 5.12 4.95
CA GLU A 19 -10.40 4.60 6.30
C GLU A 19 -9.13 3.72 6.34
N GLY A 20 -8.89 2.97 5.27
CA GLY A 20 -7.74 2.08 5.13
C GLY A 20 -7.81 0.82 6.00
N GLU A 21 -6.84 -0.07 5.82
CA GLU A 21 -6.72 -1.31 6.60
C GLU A 21 -5.44 -1.29 7.44
N TYR A 22 -5.54 -1.66 8.72
CA TYR A 22 -4.38 -1.74 9.60
C TYR A 22 -3.65 -3.06 9.43
N ALA A 23 -2.33 -2.97 9.20
CA ALA A 23 -1.40 -4.08 9.29
C ALA A 23 -0.23 -3.76 10.23
N ASN A 24 0.21 -4.77 10.99
CA ASN A 24 1.33 -4.61 11.93
C ASN A 24 2.67 -5.12 11.38
N LEU A 25 2.67 -5.72 10.19
CA LEU A 25 3.86 -6.16 9.47
C LEU A 25 3.68 -5.97 7.96
N ALA A 26 4.70 -5.40 7.31
CA ALA A 26 4.80 -5.32 5.86
C ALA A 26 6.06 -6.06 5.39
N ILE A 27 5.93 -6.87 4.35
CA ILE A 27 7.04 -7.58 3.71
C ILE A 27 7.21 -6.99 2.31
N ILE A 28 8.40 -6.51 2.01
CA ILE A 28 8.72 -5.87 0.74
C ILE A 28 9.71 -6.75 -0.02
N THR A 29 9.27 -7.30 -1.14
CA THR A 29 10.10 -8.07 -2.05
C THR A 29 10.21 -7.33 -3.37
N HIS A 30 11.42 -7.25 -3.93
CA HIS A 30 11.64 -6.52 -5.17
C HIS A 30 12.64 -7.20 -6.08
N SER A 31 12.51 -6.93 -7.37
CA SER A 31 13.49 -7.21 -8.41
C SER A 31 13.76 -5.93 -9.21
N ASN A 32 14.58 -6.00 -10.26
CA ASN A 32 14.76 -4.85 -11.15
C ASN A 32 13.50 -4.51 -11.97
N ALA A 33 12.54 -5.43 -12.07
CA ALA A 33 11.35 -5.27 -12.91
C ALA A 33 10.07 -5.02 -12.11
N GLU A 34 10.01 -5.42 -10.84
CA GLU A 34 8.78 -5.40 -10.04
C GLU A 34 9.03 -5.20 -8.55
N PHE A 35 7.98 -4.74 -7.88
CA PHE A 35 7.91 -4.61 -6.43
C PHE A 35 6.60 -5.25 -5.96
N VAL A 36 6.70 -6.10 -4.94
CA VAL A 36 5.58 -6.74 -4.25
C VAL A 36 5.62 -6.31 -2.79
N ILE A 37 4.48 -5.88 -2.28
CA ILE A 37 4.30 -5.47 -0.88
C ILE A 37 3.16 -6.28 -0.31
N ASP A 38 3.48 -7.16 0.64
CA ASP A 38 2.50 -7.96 1.37
C ASP A 38 2.26 -7.34 2.74
N PHE A 39 0.99 -7.13 3.09
CA PHE A 39 0.55 -6.63 4.38
C PHE A 39 -0.08 -7.77 5.17
N VAL A 40 0.39 -8.02 6.40
CA VAL A 40 -0.08 -9.14 7.22
C VAL A 40 -0.33 -8.71 8.67
N ASN A 41 -1.30 -9.37 9.30
CA ASN A 41 -1.65 -9.15 10.71
C ASN A 41 -1.12 -10.32 11.54
N VAL A 42 -0.04 -10.09 12.28
CA VAL A 42 0.58 -11.10 13.13
C VAL A 42 0.00 -11.01 14.54
N MET A 43 -0.63 -12.09 15.01
CA MET A 43 -1.15 -12.19 16.37
C MET A 43 -0.08 -12.75 17.32
N PRO A 44 0.28 -12.06 18.42
CA PRO A 44 1.21 -12.59 19.40
C PRO A 44 0.64 -13.86 20.05
N GLY A 45 1.48 -14.88 20.19
CA GLY A 45 1.10 -16.13 20.88
C GLY A 45 0.32 -17.15 20.04
N THR A 46 0.21 -16.96 18.73
CA THR A 46 -0.24 -18.06 17.85
C THR A 46 0.79 -19.20 17.87
N PRO A 47 0.41 -20.44 18.23
CA PRO A 47 1.34 -21.55 18.25
C PRO A 47 1.93 -21.76 16.86
N LYS A 48 3.25 -21.96 16.78
CA LYS A 48 3.83 -22.59 15.59
C LYS A 48 3.19 -23.97 15.47
N SER A 49 2.34 -24.16 14.45
CA SER A 49 1.84 -25.49 14.07
C SER A 49 2.96 -26.31 13.46
#